data_AF-A0A519LG23-F1
#
_entry.id   AF-A0A519LG23-F1
#
_cell.length_a   1.000
_cell.length_b   1.000
_cell.length_c   1.000
_cell.angle_alpha   90.00
_cell.angle_beta   90.00
_cell.angle_gamma   90.00
#
_symmetry.space_group_name_H-M   'P 1'
#
loop_
_entity.id
_entity.type
_entity.pdbx_description
1 polymer ?
#
loop_
_entity_poly.entity_id
_entity_poly.type
_entity_poly.pdbx_seq_one_letter_code
_entity_poly.pdbx_strand_id
1 'polypeptide(L)'
;TVLSCFSGLNFHQKNINYTQISNIISLKQGESIDEHTFLSKILGSKNFSIKNYHHLGYQKHLNEADSVKLLKEVEFDIIRLAEMMNSTEKTEPFFRKADLVTVNCDAIESFGDAFSMNPQVNGLNRREICAYMKEIGLSENLKSVGIFNYNIYSENQLNHQLLAQMIWYLIEGINIQQSHPKERQYEMFYVLIEDRQYAFKRDTFSNLWYFGDDENIENCIPCSRKDFDEAKKGWLSARFTKN
;
A
#
# COMPACT_ATOMS: atom_id res chain seq x y z
N THR A 1 -6.55 5.32 -17.20
CA THR A 1 -6.92 4.17 -16.34
C THR A 1 -5.71 3.75 -15.52
N VAL A 2 -5.87 2.93 -14.48
CA VAL A 2 -4.75 2.45 -13.63
C VAL A 2 -3.63 1.83 -14.47
N LEU A 3 -3.99 1.02 -15.49
CA LEU A 3 -3.02 0.41 -16.40
C LEU A 3 -2.15 1.44 -17.13
N SER A 4 -2.71 2.58 -17.54
CA SER A 4 -1.96 3.64 -18.20
C SER A 4 -0.89 4.23 -17.28
N CYS A 5 -1.24 4.49 -16.00
CA CYS A 5 -0.29 4.98 -15.01
C CYS A 5 0.84 3.97 -14.78
N PHE A 6 0.49 2.69 -14.61
CA PHE A 6 1.49 1.63 -14.45
C PHE A 6 2.39 1.52 -15.68
N SER A 7 1.80 1.47 -16.89
CA SER A 7 2.56 1.35 -18.14
C SER A 7 3.49 2.52 -18.38
N GLY A 8 3.05 3.75 -18.05
CA GLY A 8 3.87 4.96 -18.15
C GLY A 8 5.08 4.89 -17.23
N LEU A 9 4.89 4.47 -15.97
CA LEU A 9 6.01 4.28 -15.05
C LEU A 9 6.94 3.14 -15.49
N ASN A 10 6.37 2.00 -15.93
CA ASN A 10 7.12 0.82 -16.38
C ASN A 10 7.97 1.08 -17.63
N PHE A 11 7.64 2.11 -18.41
CA PHE A 11 8.47 2.56 -19.52
C PHE A 11 9.80 3.17 -19.03
N HIS A 12 9.80 3.86 -17.90
CA HIS A 12 10.98 4.53 -17.34
C HIS A 12 11.72 3.72 -16.26
N GLN A 13 11.02 2.86 -15.52
CA GLN A 13 11.56 2.09 -14.41
C GLN A 13 11.05 0.65 -14.44
N LYS A 14 11.94 -0.32 -14.19
CA LYS A 14 11.57 -1.74 -14.00
C LYS A 14 11.52 -2.08 -12.51
N ASN A 15 10.98 -3.25 -12.18
CA ASN A 15 10.88 -3.75 -10.81
C ASN A 15 10.08 -2.79 -9.91
N ILE A 16 8.88 -2.41 -10.36
CA ILE A 16 8.00 -1.48 -9.65
C ILE A 16 7.47 -2.11 -8.36
N ASN A 17 7.59 -1.40 -7.24
CA ASN A 17 6.85 -1.67 -6.01
C ASN A 17 5.49 -0.97 -6.11
N TYR A 18 4.43 -1.75 -6.29
CA TYR A 18 3.09 -1.24 -6.53
C TYR A 18 2.17 -1.50 -5.34
N THR A 19 1.65 -0.43 -4.75
CA THR A 19 0.65 -0.49 -3.67
C THR A 19 -0.69 0.01 -4.16
N GLN A 20 -1.76 -0.72 -3.89
CA GLN A 20 -3.11 -0.37 -4.29
C GLN A 20 -4.03 -0.35 -3.07
N ILE A 21 -4.77 0.73 -2.88
CA ILE A 21 -5.91 0.80 -1.96
C ILE A 21 -7.19 0.56 -2.78
N SER A 22 -7.90 -0.53 -2.49
CA SER A 22 -9.13 -0.93 -3.18
C SER A 22 -9.98 -1.85 -2.29
N ASN A 23 -11.31 -1.70 -2.36
CA ASN A 23 -12.25 -2.58 -1.67
C ASN A 23 -12.38 -3.96 -2.36
N ILE A 24 -12.05 -4.04 -3.65
CA ILE A 24 -12.17 -5.23 -4.50
C ILE A 24 -10.81 -5.64 -5.06
N ILE A 25 -10.54 -6.94 -4.98
CA ILE A 25 -9.52 -7.71 -5.68
C ILE A 25 -10.21 -8.34 -6.89
N SER A 26 -9.91 -7.84 -8.09
CA SER A 26 -10.41 -8.42 -9.32
C SER A 26 -9.27 -8.96 -10.17
N LEU A 27 -9.34 -10.26 -10.47
CA LEU A 27 -8.41 -10.96 -11.36
C LEU A 27 -9.12 -11.48 -12.61
N LYS A 28 -10.27 -10.88 -12.98
CA LYS A 28 -11.01 -11.26 -14.18
C LYS A 28 -10.12 -11.14 -15.42
N GLN A 29 -10.28 -12.09 -16.33
CA GLN A 29 -9.63 -12.07 -17.63
C GLN A 29 -10.60 -11.50 -18.66
N GLY A 30 -10.08 -10.70 -19.59
CA GLY A 30 -10.89 -10.10 -20.65
C GLY A 30 -10.03 -9.30 -21.63
N GLU A 31 -10.53 -9.16 -22.86
CA GLU A 31 -9.86 -8.38 -23.90
C GLU A 31 -9.92 -6.88 -23.62
N SER A 32 -11.06 -6.38 -23.12
CA SER A 32 -11.22 -4.98 -22.68
C SER A 32 -10.34 -4.66 -21.47
N ILE A 33 -9.84 -3.43 -21.38
CA ILE A 33 -9.14 -2.94 -20.18
C ILE A 33 -10.14 -2.12 -19.38
N ASP A 34 -10.45 -2.59 -18.18
CA ASP A 34 -11.36 -1.94 -17.23
C ASP A 34 -10.89 -2.17 -15.79
N GLU A 35 -11.67 -1.70 -14.81
CA GLU A 35 -11.36 -1.81 -13.39
C GLU A 35 -11.32 -3.27 -12.88
N HIS A 36 -11.90 -4.21 -13.63
CA HIS A 36 -11.91 -5.62 -13.27
C HIS A 36 -10.80 -6.44 -13.93
N THR A 37 -10.26 -5.99 -15.06
CA THR A 37 -9.27 -6.74 -15.86
C THR A 37 -7.85 -6.16 -15.82
N PHE A 38 -7.66 -4.92 -15.36
CA PHE A 38 -6.33 -4.30 -15.43
C PHE A 38 -5.27 -5.05 -14.60
N LEU A 39 -5.64 -5.57 -13.42
CA LEU A 39 -4.69 -6.20 -12.52
C LEU A 39 -4.18 -7.53 -13.10
N SER A 40 -5.07 -8.36 -13.65
CA SER A 40 -4.68 -9.61 -14.32
C SER A 40 -3.75 -9.35 -15.51
N LYS A 41 -3.97 -8.25 -16.26
CA LYS A 41 -3.07 -7.80 -17.33
C LYS A 41 -1.72 -7.32 -16.82
N ILE A 42 -1.70 -6.59 -15.71
CA ILE A 42 -0.46 -6.15 -15.08
C ILE A 42 0.38 -7.36 -14.64
N LEU A 43 -0.24 -8.31 -13.94
CA LEU A 43 0.43 -9.48 -13.37
C LEU A 43 0.80 -10.55 -14.41
N GLY A 44 -0.02 -10.72 -15.45
CA GLY A 44 0.18 -11.75 -16.48
C GLY A 44 1.04 -11.32 -17.67
N SER A 45 1.37 -10.03 -17.80
CA SER A 45 2.14 -9.50 -18.93
C SER A 45 3.63 -9.68 -18.74
N LYS A 46 4.31 -10.26 -19.74
CA LYS A 46 5.78 -10.33 -19.78
C LYS A 46 6.47 -8.97 -19.96
N ASN A 47 5.72 -7.94 -20.40
CA ASN A 47 6.26 -6.60 -20.66
C ASN A 47 6.24 -5.72 -19.41
N PHE A 48 5.54 -6.15 -18.37
CA PHE A 48 5.43 -5.46 -17.10
C PHE A 48 6.31 -6.11 -16.06
N SER A 49 7.03 -5.29 -15.29
CA SER A 49 7.99 -5.74 -14.30
C SER A 49 7.61 -5.20 -12.94
N ILE A 50 7.06 -6.09 -12.11
CA ILE A 50 6.69 -5.82 -10.72
C ILE A 50 7.69 -6.51 -9.82
N LYS A 51 8.19 -5.77 -8.83
CA LYS A 51 9.01 -6.33 -7.75
C LYS A 51 8.12 -6.81 -6.61
N ASN A 52 7.26 -5.91 -6.11
CA ASN A 52 6.34 -6.17 -5.02
C ASN A 52 4.96 -5.64 -5.40
N TYR A 53 3.91 -6.38 -5.04
CA TYR A 53 2.53 -5.90 -5.10
C TYR A 53 1.86 -6.02 -3.74
N HIS A 54 1.20 -4.94 -3.33
CA HIS A 54 0.46 -4.86 -2.09
C HIS A 54 -0.97 -4.41 -2.39
N HIS A 55 -1.95 -5.22 -1.98
CA HIS A 55 -3.37 -4.92 -2.11
C HIS A 55 -3.98 -4.62 -0.73
N LEU A 56 -4.41 -3.39 -0.51
CA LEU A 56 -4.84 -2.89 0.78
C LEU A 56 -6.32 -2.50 0.72
N GLY A 57 -7.05 -2.76 1.80
CA GLY A 57 -8.40 -2.24 1.99
C GLY A 57 -9.52 -3.15 1.48
N TYR A 58 -9.22 -4.38 1.07
CA TYR A 58 -10.26 -5.27 0.54
C TYR A 58 -11.27 -5.64 1.63
N GLN A 59 -12.53 -5.77 1.21
CA GLN A 59 -13.64 -6.14 2.10
C GLN A 59 -14.12 -7.55 1.78
N LYS A 60 -14.06 -8.46 2.76
CA LYS A 60 -14.32 -9.89 2.52
C LYS A 60 -15.65 -10.18 1.83
N HIS A 61 -16.71 -9.43 2.13
CA HIS A 61 -18.05 -9.65 1.57
C HIS A 61 -18.19 -9.18 0.11
N LEU A 62 -17.26 -8.37 -0.40
CA LEU A 62 -17.22 -7.92 -1.80
C LEU A 62 -16.31 -8.79 -2.69
N ASN A 63 -15.62 -9.77 -2.11
CA ASN A 63 -14.52 -10.46 -2.77
C ASN A 63 -14.73 -11.97 -2.80
N GLU A 64 -14.47 -12.57 -3.96
CA GLU A 64 -14.43 -14.02 -4.11
C GLU A 64 -13.26 -14.61 -3.33
N ALA A 65 -13.52 -15.68 -2.58
CA ALA A 65 -12.50 -16.34 -1.77
C ALA A 65 -11.31 -16.83 -2.60
N ASP A 66 -11.57 -17.31 -3.82
CA ASP A 66 -10.55 -17.82 -4.74
C ASP A 66 -9.60 -16.72 -5.21
N SER A 67 -10.11 -15.52 -5.50
CA SER A 67 -9.27 -14.37 -5.88
C SER A 67 -8.32 -13.96 -4.74
N VAL A 68 -8.81 -13.94 -3.50
CA VAL A 68 -7.98 -13.66 -2.31
C VAL A 68 -6.95 -14.77 -2.11
N LYS A 69 -7.34 -16.04 -2.29
CA LYS A 69 -6.45 -17.19 -2.13
C LYS A 69 -5.32 -17.17 -3.15
N LEU A 70 -5.64 -16.91 -4.42
CA LEU A 70 -4.67 -16.87 -5.51
C LEU A 70 -3.61 -15.79 -5.28
N LEU A 71 -4.01 -14.58 -4.90
CA LEU A 71 -3.04 -13.51 -4.58
C LEU A 71 -2.08 -13.90 -3.43
N LYS A 72 -2.55 -14.68 -2.45
CA LYS A 72 -1.69 -15.20 -1.38
C LYS A 72 -0.76 -16.31 -1.86
N GLU A 73 -1.22 -17.17 -2.77
CA GLU A 73 -0.42 -18.25 -3.35
C GLU A 73 0.73 -17.72 -4.21
N VAL A 74 0.55 -16.58 -4.88
CA VAL A 74 1.64 -15.87 -5.59
C VAL A 74 2.41 -14.91 -4.69
N GLU A 75 2.28 -15.07 -3.37
CA GLU A 75 3.02 -14.35 -2.32
C GLU A 75 2.87 -12.82 -2.32
N PHE A 76 1.78 -12.27 -2.87
CA PHE A 76 1.48 -10.85 -2.70
C PHE A 76 0.88 -10.54 -1.34
N ASP A 77 1.15 -9.34 -0.84
CA ASP A 77 0.60 -8.90 0.44
C ASP A 77 -0.82 -8.38 0.24
N ILE A 78 -1.74 -8.89 1.05
CA ILE A 78 -3.14 -8.50 1.00
C ILE A 78 -3.62 -8.14 2.40
N ILE A 79 -4.08 -6.90 2.57
CA ILE A 79 -4.50 -6.35 3.86
C ILE A 79 -5.98 -6.03 3.82
N ARG A 80 -6.73 -6.53 4.81
CA ARG A 80 -8.17 -6.24 4.92
C ARG A 80 -8.39 -4.80 5.36
N LEU A 81 -9.55 -4.24 4.99
CA LEU A 81 -9.98 -2.95 5.52
C LEU A 81 -9.88 -2.87 7.06
N ALA A 82 -10.32 -3.91 7.77
CA ALA A 82 -10.30 -3.95 9.23
C ALA A 82 -8.90 -3.79 9.85
N GLU A 83 -7.85 -4.15 9.11
CA GLU A 83 -6.46 -4.02 9.54
C GLU A 83 -5.91 -2.61 9.30
N MET A 84 -6.57 -1.85 8.42
CA MET A 84 -6.26 -0.45 8.10
C MET A 84 -7.00 0.55 9.00
N MET A 85 -7.99 0.10 9.76
CA MET A 85 -8.78 0.99 10.60
C MET A 85 -8.00 1.47 11.83
N ASN A 86 -8.33 2.65 12.32
CA ASN A 86 -7.81 3.31 13.52
C ASN A 86 -6.36 3.82 13.47
N SER A 87 -5.42 3.11 12.84
CA SER A 87 -4.01 3.52 12.78
C SER A 87 -3.32 3.03 11.51
N THR A 88 -2.48 3.92 10.94
CA THR A 88 -1.67 3.62 9.76
C THR A 88 -0.46 2.73 10.06
N GLU A 89 0.00 2.65 11.32
CA GLU A 89 1.28 2.06 11.74
C GLU A 89 1.51 0.63 11.22
N LYS A 90 0.47 -0.21 11.22
CA LYS A 90 0.58 -1.60 10.75
C LYS A 90 0.75 -1.73 9.24
N THR A 91 0.36 -0.69 8.51
CA THR A 91 0.25 -0.69 7.05
C THR A 91 1.18 0.30 6.36
N GLU A 92 1.71 1.28 7.10
CA GLU A 92 2.79 2.17 6.65
C GLU A 92 3.94 1.41 5.94
N PRO A 93 4.38 0.21 6.39
CA PRO A 93 5.44 -0.52 5.71
C PRO A 93 5.15 -0.87 4.24
N PHE A 94 3.88 -1.00 3.84
CA PHE A 94 3.48 -1.27 2.46
C PHE A 94 3.50 -0.01 1.58
N PHE A 95 3.65 1.18 2.16
CA PHE A 95 3.79 2.43 1.44
C PHE A 95 5.25 2.91 1.39
N ARG A 96 6.05 2.64 2.42
CA ARG A 96 7.39 3.23 2.60
C ARG A 96 8.32 3.18 1.40
N LYS A 97 8.31 2.07 0.65
CA LYS A 97 9.13 1.88 -0.55
C LYS A 97 8.31 1.79 -1.85
N ALA A 98 7.05 2.23 -1.83
CA ALA A 98 6.18 2.16 -3.00
C ALA A 98 6.60 3.18 -4.06
N ASP A 99 6.79 2.71 -5.29
CA ASP A 99 7.07 3.56 -6.46
C ASP A 99 5.77 4.14 -7.04
N LEU A 100 4.73 3.29 -7.09
CA LEU A 100 3.40 3.63 -7.54
C LEU A 100 2.41 3.32 -6.43
N VAL A 101 1.55 4.30 -6.11
CA VAL A 101 0.35 4.05 -5.31
C VAL A 101 -0.90 4.40 -6.09
N THR A 102 -1.89 3.52 -6.09
CA THR A 102 -3.22 3.85 -6.61
C THR A 102 -4.27 3.75 -5.51
N VAL A 103 -5.20 4.68 -5.53
CA VAL A 103 -6.31 4.76 -4.58
C VAL A 103 -7.61 4.70 -5.38
N ASN A 104 -8.37 3.63 -5.22
CA ASN A 104 -9.73 3.54 -5.70
C ASN A 104 -10.67 4.14 -4.66
N CYS A 105 -11.38 5.22 -5.01
CA CYS A 105 -12.33 5.88 -4.11
C CYS A 105 -13.49 4.99 -3.66
N ASP A 106 -13.76 3.87 -4.34
CA ASP A 106 -14.74 2.87 -3.89
C ASP A 106 -14.33 2.18 -2.57
N ALA A 107 -13.08 2.32 -2.14
CA ALA A 107 -12.60 1.88 -0.83
C ALA A 107 -12.93 2.86 0.33
N ILE A 108 -13.46 4.04 0.02
CA ILE A 108 -13.76 5.11 0.97
C ILE A 108 -15.26 5.11 1.23
N GLU A 109 -15.66 5.21 2.50
CA GLU A 109 -17.08 5.22 2.85
C GLU A 109 -17.79 6.46 2.29
N SER A 110 -19.02 6.27 1.81
CA SER A 110 -19.91 7.36 1.43
C SER A 110 -20.88 7.66 2.57
N PHE A 111 -21.13 8.95 2.83
CA PHE A 111 -22.06 9.39 3.88
C PHE A 111 -23.01 10.46 3.34
N GLY A 112 -24.30 10.13 3.31
CA GLY A 112 -25.33 10.97 2.70
C GLY A 112 -25.34 10.84 1.17
N ASP A 113 -24.28 11.31 0.53
CA ASP A 113 -24.12 11.28 -0.93
C ASP A 113 -22.93 10.41 -1.37
N ALA A 114 -22.99 9.92 -2.60
CA ALA A 114 -21.96 9.05 -3.19
C ALA A 114 -20.62 9.80 -3.37
N PHE A 115 -19.59 9.40 -2.63
CA PHE A 115 -18.23 9.91 -2.77
C PHE A 115 -17.51 9.34 -3.99
N SER A 116 -17.83 8.09 -4.36
CA SER A 116 -17.20 7.36 -5.46
C SER A 116 -18.22 6.89 -6.50
N MET A 117 -17.73 6.40 -7.64
CA MET A 117 -18.58 5.89 -8.74
C MET A 117 -19.36 4.63 -8.34
N ASN A 118 -18.79 3.79 -7.47
CA ASN A 118 -19.45 2.61 -6.90
C ASN A 118 -19.49 2.72 -5.36
N PRO A 119 -20.32 3.62 -4.80
CA PRO A 119 -20.26 4.01 -3.40
C PRO A 119 -20.53 2.85 -2.44
N GLN A 120 -19.77 2.80 -1.35
CA GLN A 120 -19.92 1.82 -0.28
C GLN A 120 -20.37 2.49 1.01
N VAL A 121 -21.24 1.81 1.77
CA VAL A 121 -21.64 2.28 3.11
C VAL A 121 -20.54 2.13 4.15
N ASN A 122 -19.59 1.22 3.92
CA ASN A 122 -18.42 0.98 4.77
C ASN A 122 -17.15 1.12 3.93
N GLY A 123 -16.10 1.66 4.52
CA GLY A 123 -14.82 1.91 3.86
C GLY A 123 -13.87 2.61 4.82
N LEU A 124 -12.75 3.10 4.30
CA LEU A 124 -11.91 4.04 5.05
C LEU A 124 -12.72 5.31 5.30
N ASN A 125 -12.75 5.77 6.54
CA ASN A 125 -13.42 7.02 6.86
C ASN A 125 -12.59 8.24 6.41
N ARG A 126 -13.20 9.42 6.49
CA ARG A 126 -12.57 10.69 6.08
C ARG A 126 -11.21 10.96 6.73
N ARG A 127 -11.06 10.60 8.02
CA ARG A 127 -9.80 10.82 8.75
C ARG A 127 -8.75 9.79 8.36
N GLU A 128 -9.17 8.53 8.22
CA GLU A 128 -8.29 7.42 7.85
C GLU A 128 -7.72 7.62 6.45
N ILE A 129 -8.54 7.96 5.46
CA ILE A 129 -8.03 8.16 4.10
C ILE A 129 -7.04 9.33 4.06
N CYS A 130 -7.29 10.45 4.76
CA CYS A 130 -6.33 11.54 4.84
C CYS A 130 -5.02 11.13 5.50
N ALA A 131 -5.07 10.32 6.57
CA ALA A 131 -3.87 9.75 7.18
C ALA A 131 -3.11 8.86 6.19
N TYR A 132 -3.81 7.99 5.46
CA TYR A 132 -3.20 7.15 4.42
C TYR A 132 -2.59 7.94 3.28
N MET A 133 -3.23 9.01 2.81
CA MET A 133 -2.66 9.87 1.77
C MET A 133 -1.36 10.53 2.24
N LYS A 134 -1.26 10.91 3.52
CA LYS A 134 0.00 11.38 4.11
C LYS A 134 1.07 10.29 4.12
N GLU A 135 0.75 9.07 4.55
CA GLU A 135 1.69 7.94 4.53
C GLU A 135 2.17 7.61 3.11
N ILE A 136 1.28 7.69 2.12
CA ILE A 136 1.64 7.54 0.70
C ILE A 136 2.69 8.58 0.31
N GLY A 137 2.49 9.84 0.71
CA GLY A 137 3.43 10.92 0.46
C GLY A 137 4.78 10.74 1.16
N LEU A 138 4.81 10.02 2.29
CA LEU A 138 6.03 9.70 3.03
C LEU A 138 6.89 8.60 2.39
N SER A 139 6.42 7.96 1.31
CA SER A 139 7.20 6.94 0.60
C SER A 139 8.53 7.50 0.09
N GLU A 140 9.61 6.77 0.34
CA GLU A 140 10.99 7.08 -0.07
C GLU A 140 11.17 7.05 -1.58
N ASN A 141 10.39 6.20 -2.27
CA ASN A 141 10.56 5.92 -3.70
C ASN A 141 9.46 6.50 -4.58
N LEU A 142 8.50 7.25 -4.01
CA LEU A 142 7.28 7.66 -4.70
C LEU A 142 7.57 8.35 -6.05
N LYS A 143 7.07 7.75 -7.14
CA LYS A 143 7.14 8.32 -8.49
C LYS A 143 5.79 8.75 -9.01
N SER A 144 4.72 8.06 -8.61
CA SER A 144 3.38 8.37 -9.10
C SER A 144 2.31 7.97 -8.09
N VAL A 145 1.27 8.80 -8.00
CA VAL A 145 0.03 8.50 -7.29
C VAL A 145 -1.14 8.70 -8.22
N GLY A 146 -2.05 7.73 -8.27
CA GLY A 146 -3.31 7.84 -9.01
C GLY A 146 -4.51 7.72 -8.10
N ILE A 147 -5.43 8.68 -8.17
CA ILE A 147 -6.73 8.63 -7.47
C ILE A 147 -7.81 8.36 -8.53
N PHE A 148 -8.59 7.30 -8.34
CA PHE A 148 -9.54 6.77 -9.33
C PHE A 148 -10.94 6.60 -8.73
N ASN A 149 -11.95 6.51 -9.61
CA ASN A 149 -13.36 6.31 -9.26
C ASN A 149 -13.95 7.36 -8.30
N TYR A 150 -13.37 8.56 -8.21
CA TYR A 150 -14.05 9.68 -7.56
C TYR A 150 -15.34 10.04 -8.32
N ASN A 151 -16.44 10.28 -7.61
CA ASN A 151 -17.69 10.73 -8.22
C ASN A 151 -17.60 12.20 -8.63
N ILE A 152 -17.18 12.45 -9.87
CA ILE A 152 -17.09 13.81 -10.43
C ILE A 152 -18.45 14.52 -10.55
N TYR A 153 -19.55 13.76 -10.50
CA TYR A 153 -20.92 14.28 -10.56
C TYR A 153 -21.50 14.59 -9.17
N SER A 154 -20.73 14.41 -8.10
CA SER A 154 -21.17 14.74 -6.75
C SER A 154 -21.51 16.24 -6.64
N GLU A 155 -22.76 16.56 -6.30
CA GLU A 155 -23.16 17.94 -5.97
C GLU A 155 -22.80 18.32 -4.52
N ASN A 156 -22.42 17.34 -3.70
CA ASN A 156 -22.05 17.56 -2.31
C ASN A 156 -20.64 18.18 -2.21
N GLN A 157 -20.58 19.43 -1.74
CA GLN A 157 -19.32 20.16 -1.56
C GLN A 157 -18.36 19.46 -0.59
N LEU A 158 -18.87 18.70 0.40
CA LEU A 158 -18.03 17.98 1.36
C LEU A 158 -17.22 16.86 0.69
N ASN A 159 -17.75 16.23 -0.36
CA ASN A 159 -17.01 15.22 -1.13
C ASN A 159 -15.83 15.86 -1.87
N HIS A 160 -16.03 17.02 -2.48
CA HIS A 160 -14.96 17.79 -3.13
C HIS A 160 -13.92 18.27 -2.11
N GLN A 161 -14.35 18.69 -0.92
CA GLN A 161 -13.45 19.05 0.18
C GLN A 161 -12.60 17.87 0.64
N LEU A 162 -13.20 16.67 0.76
CA LEU A 162 -12.44 15.47 1.14
C LEU A 162 -11.38 15.11 0.09
N LEU A 163 -11.74 15.14 -1.20
CA LEU A 163 -10.76 14.90 -2.28
C LEU A 163 -9.62 15.94 -2.24
N ALA A 164 -9.94 17.21 -2.03
CA ALA A 164 -8.93 18.27 -1.89
C ALA A 164 -8.03 18.02 -0.67
N GLN A 165 -8.58 17.59 0.46
CA GLN A 165 -7.81 17.23 1.66
C GLN A 165 -6.92 16.01 1.42
N MET A 166 -7.41 14.98 0.75
CA MET A 166 -6.61 13.82 0.35
C MET A 166 -5.35 14.25 -0.43
N ILE A 167 -5.52 15.12 -1.43
CA ILE A 167 -4.39 15.66 -2.22
C ILE A 167 -3.48 16.54 -1.35
N TRP A 168 -4.05 17.36 -0.47
CA TRP A 168 -3.27 18.23 0.42
C TRP A 168 -2.38 17.41 1.37
N TYR A 169 -2.93 16.38 2.02
CA TYR A 169 -2.16 15.50 2.92
C TYR A 169 -1.12 14.67 2.18
N LEU A 170 -1.39 14.28 0.92
CA LEU A 170 -0.37 13.69 0.06
C LEU A 170 0.82 14.62 -0.15
N ILE A 171 0.55 15.87 -0.52
CA ILE A 171 1.61 16.89 -0.71
C ILE A 171 2.34 17.17 0.60
N GLU A 172 1.63 17.22 1.73
CA GLU A 172 2.23 17.34 3.06
C GLU A 172 3.22 16.20 3.33
N GLY A 173 2.82 14.94 3.09
CA GLY A 173 3.69 13.78 3.22
C GLY A 173 4.94 13.88 2.35
N ILE A 174 4.78 14.27 1.08
CA ILE A 174 5.89 14.46 0.13
C ILE A 174 6.89 15.52 0.66
N ASN A 175 6.38 16.65 1.16
CA ASN A 175 7.22 17.72 1.70
C ASN A 175 7.97 17.28 2.96
N ILE A 176 7.31 16.53 3.85
CA ILE A 176 7.95 15.97 5.04
C ILE A 176 9.06 15.01 4.61
N GLN A 177 8.80 14.11 3.67
CA GLN A 177 9.80 13.16 3.18
C GLN A 177 11.02 13.84 2.57
N GLN A 178 10.82 14.94 1.82
CA GLN A 178 11.92 15.74 1.29
C GLN A 178 12.77 16.43 2.36
N SER A 179 12.18 16.69 3.54
CA SER A 179 12.88 17.30 4.68
C SER A 179 13.69 16.30 5.52
N HIS A 180 13.52 14.99 5.30
CA HIS A 180 14.25 13.97 6.02
C HIS A 180 15.77 14.03 5.74
N PRO A 181 16.62 13.72 6.73
CA PRO A 181 18.06 13.70 6.52
C PRO A 181 18.44 12.64 5.50
N LYS A 182 19.35 12.98 4.58
CA LYS A 182 19.85 12.05 3.55
C LYS A 182 20.66 10.90 4.15
N GLU A 183 21.46 11.21 5.17
CA GLU A 183 22.20 10.22 5.93
C GLU A 183 21.31 9.69 7.06
N ARG A 184 21.13 8.38 7.10
CA ARG A 184 20.31 7.69 8.09
C ARG A 184 21.20 6.80 8.94
N GLN A 185 20.90 6.74 10.23
CA GLN A 185 21.57 5.85 11.17
C GLN A 185 20.57 4.81 11.67
N TYR A 186 21.06 3.58 11.84
CA TYR A 186 20.23 2.46 12.22
C TYR A 186 20.80 1.72 13.43
N GLU A 187 19.94 1.43 14.38
CA GLU A 187 20.23 0.49 15.46
C GLU A 187 19.84 -0.92 15.03
N MET A 188 20.70 -1.90 15.27
CA MET A 188 20.41 -3.30 14.97
C MET A 188 19.98 -4.07 16.21
N PHE A 189 18.94 -4.89 16.04
CA PHE A 189 18.38 -5.76 17.05
C PHE A 189 18.32 -7.18 16.50
N TYR A 190 18.81 -8.14 17.27
CA TYR A 190 18.72 -9.55 16.92
C TYR A 190 17.67 -10.24 17.77
N VAL A 191 16.82 -11.04 17.12
CA VAL A 191 15.80 -11.86 17.75
C VAL A 191 16.07 -13.31 17.40
N LEU A 192 16.15 -14.17 18.41
CA LEU A 192 16.27 -15.61 18.24
C LEU A 192 14.86 -16.21 18.29
N ILE A 193 14.47 -16.91 17.23
CA ILE A 193 13.22 -17.68 17.17
C ILE A 193 13.61 -19.12 16.84
N GLU A 194 13.29 -20.03 17.75
CA GLU A 194 13.83 -21.40 17.74
C GLU A 194 15.38 -21.34 17.70
N ASP A 195 16.00 -21.87 16.64
CA ASP A 195 17.46 -21.87 16.44
C ASP A 195 17.91 -20.94 15.32
N ARG A 196 17.05 -20.01 14.89
CA ARG A 196 17.35 -19.04 13.83
C ARG A 196 17.42 -17.62 14.37
N GLN A 197 18.47 -16.91 13.97
CA GLN A 197 18.68 -15.51 14.30
C GLN A 197 18.11 -14.62 13.20
N TYR A 198 17.30 -13.64 13.60
CA TYR A 198 16.68 -12.67 12.72
C TYR A 198 17.11 -11.26 13.11
N ALA A 199 17.42 -10.44 12.10
CA ALA A 199 17.85 -9.07 12.30
C ALA A 199 16.73 -8.07 12.01
N PHE A 200 16.60 -7.09 12.89
CA PHE A 200 15.76 -5.92 12.71
C PHE A 200 16.62 -4.67 12.84
N LYS A 201 16.32 -3.65 12.03
CA LYS A 201 16.96 -2.34 12.08
C LYS A 201 15.93 -1.29 12.41
N ARG A 202 16.25 -0.40 13.34
CA ARG A 202 15.44 0.79 13.65
C ARG A 202 16.17 2.04 13.21
N ASP A 203 15.51 2.84 12.41
CA ASP A 203 15.98 4.17 12.05
C ASP A 203 15.94 5.10 13.26
N THR A 204 17.07 5.71 13.61
CA THR A 204 17.16 6.56 14.82
C THR A 204 16.46 7.90 14.68
N PHE A 205 16.24 8.39 13.45
CA PHE A 205 15.53 9.64 13.19
C PHE A 205 14.01 9.42 13.19
N SER A 206 13.54 8.48 12.39
CA SER A 206 12.09 8.28 12.18
C SER A 206 11.45 7.26 13.11
N ASN A 207 12.24 6.44 13.82
CA ASN A 207 11.79 5.26 14.56
C ASN A 207 11.10 4.19 13.70
N LEU A 208 11.26 4.24 12.37
CA LEU A 208 10.75 3.22 11.45
C LEU A 208 11.61 1.96 11.47
N TRP A 209 10.97 0.81 11.26
CA TRP A 209 11.59 -0.51 11.43
C TRP A 209 11.78 -1.22 10.10
N TYR A 210 12.89 -1.93 9.95
CA TYR A 210 13.19 -2.76 8.79
C TYR A 210 13.62 -4.14 9.28
N PHE A 211 13.33 -5.16 8.49
CA PHE A 211 13.74 -6.54 8.70
C PHE A 211 14.85 -6.89 7.71
N GLY A 212 15.93 -7.50 8.21
CA GLY A 212 17.11 -7.87 7.42
C GLY A 212 18.42 -7.41 8.08
N ASP A 213 19.52 -8.07 7.74
CA ASP A 213 20.87 -7.78 8.22
C ASP A 213 21.73 -7.03 7.20
N ASP A 214 21.31 -6.96 5.93
CA ASP A 214 22.03 -6.29 4.83
C ASP A 214 22.42 -4.84 5.16
N GLU A 215 23.70 -4.49 4.99
CA GLU A 215 24.24 -3.15 5.24
C GLU A 215 23.48 -2.06 4.47
N ASN A 216 23.05 -2.37 3.25
CA ASN A 216 22.20 -1.50 2.46
C ASN A 216 20.73 -1.64 2.90
N ILE A 217 20.21 -0.58 3.53
CA ILE A 217 18.82 -0.54 3.98
C ILE A 217 17.82 -0.75 2.84
N GLU A 218 18.19 -0.46 1.59
CA GLU A 218 17.34 -0.68 0.42
C GLU A 218 16.99 -2.16 0.22
N ASN A 219 17.89 -3.06 0.64
CA ASN A 219 17.70 -4.51 0.58
C ASN A 219 16.91 -5.05 1.78
N CYS A 220 16.74 -4.26 2.84
CA CYS A 220 15.92 -4.64 4.00
C CYS A 220 14.43 -4.41 3.72
N ILE A 221 13.58 -5.26 4.31
CA ILE A 221 12.12 -5.23 4.15
C ILE A 221 11.52 -4.25 5.15
N PRO A 222 10.76 -3.22 4.74
CA PRO A 222 10.01 -2.38 5.68
C PRO A 222 9.10 -3.22 6.57
N CYS A 223 9.13 -2.95 7.87
CA CYS A 223 8.24 -3.57 8.84
C CYS A 223 7.74 -2.56 9.88
N SER A 224 6.74 -2.98 10.65
CA SER A 224 6.20 -2.20 11.75
C SER A 224 6.91 -2.54 13.05
N ARG A 225 6.79 -1.66 14.06
CA ARG A 225 7.23 -2.00 15.42
C ARG A 225 6.54 -3.26 15.95
N LYS A 226 5.26 -3.45 15.60
CA LYS A 226 4.48 -4.63 15.97
C LYS A 226 5.09 -5.92 15.45
N ASP A 227 5.62 -5.93 14.22
CA ASP A 227 6.29 -7.10 13.65
C ASP A 227 7.51 -7.52 14.50
N PHE A 228 8.31 -6.55 14.95
CA PHE A 228 9.42 -6.81 15.87
C PHE A 228 8.95 -7.35 17.23
N ASP A 229 7.90 -6.74 17.80
CA ASP A 229 7.36 -7.17 19.10
C ASP A 229 6.71 -8.57 19.03
N GLU A 230 6.16 -8.96 17.87
CA GLU A 230 5.66 -10.32 17.60
C GLU A 230 6.81 -11.32 17.42
N ALA A 231 7.87 -10.94 16.70
CA ALA A 231 9.07 -11.77 16.56
C ALA A 231 9.69 -12.09 17.93
N LYS A 232 9.74 -11.12 18.85
CA LYS A 232 10.19 -11.35 20.24
C LYS A 232 9.35 -12.36 21.02
N LYS A 233 8.12 -12.61 20.59
CA LYS A 233 7.21 -13.61 21.17
C LYS A 233 7.29 -14.96 20.44
N GLY A 234 8.22 -15.11 19.50
CA GLY A 234 8.39 -16.31 18.68
C GLY A 234 7.56 -16.33 17.40
N TRP A 235 6.88 -15.24 17.04
CA TRP A 235 6.01 -15.19 15.86
C TRP A 235 6.62 -14.33 14.77
N LEU A 236 7.10 -14.95 13.69
CA LEU A 236 7.62 -14.24 12.52
C LEU A 236 6.58 -14.18 11.40
N SER A 237 6.38 -12.99 10.83
CA SER A 237 5.50 -12.82 9.68
C SER A 237 6.04 -13.57 8.46
N ALA A 238 5.16 -14.29 7.76
CA ALA A 238 5.50 -15.00 6.53
C ALA A 238 6.07 -14.08 5.42
N ARG A 239 5.78 -12.76 5.48
CA ARG A 239 6.35 -11.76 4.57
C ARG A 239 7.88 -11.73 4.61
N PHE A 240 8.48 -12.04 5.75
CA PHE A 240 9.93 -11.96 5.95
C PHE A 240 10.69 -13.20 5.47
N THR A 241 9.97 -14.26 5.12
CA THR A 241 10.54 -15.54 4.69
C THR A 241 10.23 -15.85 3.22
N LYS A 242 9.72 -14.87 2.47
CA LYS A 242 9.54 -14.96 1.02
C LYS A 242 10.93 -14.91 0.37
N ASN A 243 11.27 -15.94 -0.41
CA ASN A 243 12.56 -16.08 -1.09
C ASN A 243 12.54 -15.47 -2.48
#